data_AF-A0A939KEW9-F1
#
_entry.id   AF-A0A939KEW9-F1
#
_cell.length_a   1.000
_cell.length_b   1.000
_cell.length_c   1.000
_cell.angle_alpha   90.00
_cell.angle_beta   90.00
_cell.angle_gamma   90.00
#
_symmetry.space_group_name_H-M   'P 1'
#
loop_
_entity.id
_entity.type
_entity.pdbx_description
1 polymer ?
#
loop_
_entity_poly.entity_id
_entity_poly.type
_entity_poly.pdbx_seq_one_letter_code
_entity_poly.pdbx_strand_id
1 'polypeptide(L)'
;MVAVIIVMSLILGLSENILTKSLMILLLILFLIYSTYSLVFLKTFYYKVEDGILSIESLFRFTNKYIRLQNIEFFTERITLLNHSGIAGMLSKRFSIGKGYIKGLGKVDMYITSSKKTIFFGTKTGNYAISPADMAGFSALLKKNGIKEEFVMRDVLEKDLQESEDRLKHFFLLNAVIVLILIEVPIALLYLGQLPEYVSISQLDTSMLSYVPANVYVDSTISYGIMAFLLSVVAYILSRVYSKIDKIYYYRVMLIPLVITFLMLLNLANTLIPIFL
;
A
#
# COMPACT_ATOMS: atom_id res chain seq x y z
N MET A 1 3.25 3.48 16.27
CA MET A 1 2.19 2.58 16.78
C MET A 1 1.49 3.18 17.97
N VAL A 2 2.15 3.37 19.12
CA VAL A 2 1.51 3.94 20.33
C VAL A 2 0.84 5.29 20.08
N ALA A 3 1.50 6.23 19.38
CA ALA A 3 0.91 7.53 19.05
C ALA A 3 -0.37 7.43 18.18
N VAL A 4 -0.44 6.46 17.25
CA VAL A 4 -1.62 6.24 16.40
C VAL A 4 -2.78 5.71 17.24
N ILE A 5 -2.51 4.79 18.17
CA ILE A 5 -3.52 4.28 19.10
C ILE A 5 -4.06 5.42 19.97
N ILE A 6 -3.18 6.27 20.51
CA ILE A 6 -3.59 7.42 21.34
C ILE A 6 -4.48 8.38 20.54
N VAL A 7 -4.09 8.73 19.32
CA VAL A 7 -4.88 9.63 18.45
C VAL A 7 -6.23 9.01 18.08
N MET A 8 -6.27 7.73 17.70
CA MET A 8 -7.52 7.05 17.36
C MET A 8 -8.46 6.93 18.58
N SER A 9 -7.92 6.62 19.77
CA SER A 9 -8.70 6.61 21.02
C SER A 9 -9.23 7.99 21.39
N LEU A 10 -8.48 9.06 21.13
CA LEU A 10 -8.91 10.43 21.36
C LEU A 10 -10.07 10.83 20.43
N ILE A 11 -9.96 10.52 19.13
CA ILE A 11 -11.02 10.77 18.15
C ILE A 11 -12.28 9.96 18.50
N LEU A 12 -12.11 8.73 18.97
CA LEU A 12 -13.22 7.87 19.41
C LEU A 12 -13.95 8.44 20.63
N GLY A 13 -13.21 9.07 21.55
CA GLY A 13 -13.77 9.76 22.71
C GLY A 13 -14.51 11.06 22.37
N LEU A 14 -14.13 11.73 21.28
CA LEU A 14 -14.74 13.00 20.82
C LEU A 14 -15.91 12.80 19.84
N SER A 15 -16.00 11.63 19.21
CA SER A 15 -17.08 11.32 18.27
C SER A 15 -18.38 11.06 19.04
N GLU A 16 -19.49 11.71 18.66
CA GLU A 16 -20.82 11.41 19.22
C GLU A 16 -21.63 10.44 18.34
N ASN A 17 -21.31 10.37 17.05
CA ASN A 17 -22.03 9.54 16.08
C ASN A 17 -21.69 8.04 16.24
N ILE A 18 -22.73 7.21 16.43
CA ILE A 18 -22.63 5.74 16.60
C ILE A 18 -21.92 5.07 15.41
N LEU A 19 -22.24 5.48 14.18
CA LEU A 19 -21.65 4.90 12.98
C LEU A 19 -20.14 5.15 12.93
N THR A 20 -19.74 6.38 13.28
CA THR A 20 -18.34 6.80 13.34
C THR A 20 -17.59 6.04 14.44
N LYS A 21 -18.21 5.84 15.61
CA LYS A 21 -17.63 5.03 16.70
C LYS A 21 -17.42 3.58 16.26
N SER A 22 -18.42 2.94 15.69
CA SER A 22 -18.32 1.53 15.23
C SER A 22 -17.21 1.34 14.20
N LEU A 23 -17.10 2.26 13.23
CA LEU A 23 -16.04 2.23 12.23
C LEU A 23 -14.66 2.45 12.85
N MET A 24 -14.53 3.37 13.82
CA MET A 24 -13.27 3.59 14.53
C MET A 24 -12.86 2.37 15.37
N ILE A 25 -13.80 1.71 16.06
CA ILE A 25 -13.52 0.47 16.81
C ILE A 25 -12.98 -0.60 15.87
N LEU A 26 -13.65 -0.82 14.73
CA LEU A 26 -13.21 -1.80 13.73
C LEU A 26 -11.78 -1.51 13.24
N LEU A 27 -11.49 -0.25 12.89
CA LEU A 27 -10.14 0.17 12.48
C LEU A 27 -9.10 -0.08 13.57
N LEU A 28 -9.45 0.16 14.83
CA LEU A 28 -8.57 -0.04 15.98
C LEU A 28 -8.26 -1.53 16.19
N ILE A 29 -9.27 -2.40 16.07
CA ILE A 29 -9.10 -3.86 16.10
C ILE A 29 -8.19 -4.33 14.97
N LEU A 30 -8.45 -3.90 13.72
CA LEU A 30 -7.61 -4.25 12.58
C LEU A 30 -6.16 -3.79 12.78
N PHE A 31 -5.97 -2.59 13.30
CA PHE A 31 -4.65 -2.05 13.62
C PHE A 31 -3.94 -2.87 14.70
N LEU A 32 -4.65 -3.30 15.75
CA LEU A 32 -4.09 -4.16 16.80
C LEU A 32 -3.69 -5.54 16.28
N ILE A 33 -4.51 -6.16 15.43
CA ILE A 33 -4.19 -7.43 14.78
C ILE A 33 -2.92 -7.28 13.94
N TYR A 34 -2.86 -6.26 13.06
CA TYR A 34 -1.69 -5.99 12.24
C TYR A 34 -0.43 -5.70 13.08
N SER A 35 -0.60 -4.98 14.18
CA SER A 35 0.45 -4.64 15.14
C SER A 35 1.04 -5.86 15.84
N THR A 36 0.17 -6.77 16.25
CA THR A 36 0.55 -8.00 16.94
C THR A 36 1.25 -8.95 15.98
N TYR A 37 0.68 -9.12 14.78
CA TYR A 37 1.30 -9.86 13.68
C TYR A 37 2.73 -9.39 13.41
N SER A 38 2.88 -8.07 13.28
CA SER A 38 4.15 -7.38 13.07
C SER A 38 5.19 -7.71 14.16
N LEU A 39 4.80 -7.65 15.44
CA LEU A 39 5.70 -7.97 16.55
C LEU A 39 6.11 -9.45 16.61
N VAL A 40 5.16 -10.36 16.37
CA VAL A 40 5.44 -11.81 16.32
C VAL A 40 6.38 -12.12 15.17
N PHE A 41 6.16 -11.50 14.00
CA PHE A 41 7.02 -11.66 12.84
C PHE A 41 8.47 -11.24 13.14
N LEU A 42 8.68 -10.06 13.73
CA LEU A 42 10.02 -9.58 14.11
C LEU A 42 10.76 -10.52 15.07
N LYS A 43 10.05 -11.09 16.05
CA LYS A 43 10.66 -11.98 17.06
C LYS A 43 11.04 -13.35 16.52
N THR A 44 10.37 -13.81 15.48
CA THR A 44 10.50 -15.19 14.98
C THR A 44 11.33 -15.28 13.71
N PHE A 45 11.92 -14.17 13.30
CA PHE A 45 12.72 -14.06 12.10
C PHE A 45 14.15 -14.56 12.36
N TYR A 46 14.61 -15.52 11.56
CA TYR A 46 15.97 -16.06 11.67
C TYR A 46 16.60 -16.30 10.30
N TYR A 47 17.93 -16.34 10.29
CA TYR A 47 18.75 -16.59 9.12
C TYR A 47 19.56 -17.85 9.35
N LYS A 48 19.64 -18.71 8.33
CA LYS A 48 20.45 -19.92 8.39
C LYS A 48 21.25 -20.04 7.10
N VAL A 49 22.49 -20.48 7.22
CA VAL A 49 23.33 -20.84 6.06
C VAL A 49 23.63 -22.32 6.17
N GLU A 50 23.05 -23.12 5.28
CA GLU A 50 23.30 -24.56 5.16
C GLU A 50 23.61 -24.91 3.72
N ASP A 51 24.64 -25.74 3.51
CA ASP A 51 25.03 -26.25 2.19
C ASP A 51 25.17 -25.17 1.09
N GLY A 52 25.66 -23.99 1.46
CA GLY A 52 25.82 -22.86 0.54
C GLY A 52 24.50 -22.17 0.15
N ILE A 53 23.43 -22.38 0.90
CA ILE A 53 22.13 -21.73 0.75
C ILE A 53 21.89 -20.85 1.97
N LEU A 54 21.69 -19.56 1.73
CA LEU A 54 21.14 -18.63 2.70
C LEU A 54 19.62 -18.78 2.71
N SER A 55 19.06 -19.31 3.81
CA SER A 55 17.63 -19.28 4.07
C SER A 55 17.28 -18.12 4.99
N ILE A 56 16.24 -17.40 4.58
CA ILE A 56 15.63 -16.31 5.34
C ILE A 56 14.22 -16.78 5.67
N GLU A 57 13.99 -17.08 6.95
CA GLU A 57 12.78 -17.76 7.42
C GLU A 57 12.12 -17.01 8.61
N SER A 58 10.82 -17.22 8.76
CA SER A 58 10.02 -16.77 9.90
C SER A 58 9.15 -17.90 10.42
N LEU A 59 8.65 -17.82 11.67
CA LEU A 59 7.63 -18.77 12.13
C LEU A 59 6.45 -18.79 11.14
N PHE A 60 5.81 -19.97 11.03
CA PHE A 60 4.67 -20.23 10.14
C PHE A 60 4.96 -20.05 8.64
N ARG A 61 6.23 -19.98 8.20
CA ARG A 61 6.62 -19.88 6.78
C ARG A 61 6.04 -18.66 6.05
N PHE A 62 5.71 -17.59 6.78
CA PHE A 62 5.21 -16.35 6.17
C PHE A 62 6.24 -15.69 5.24
N THR A 63 7.53 -15.96 5.43
CA THR A 63 8.58 -15.61 4.48
C THR A 63 9.58 -16.74 4.39
N ASN A 64 9.67 -17.37 3.21
CA ASN A 64 10.71 -18.35 2.90
C ASN A 64 11.44 -17.87 1.64
N LYS A 65 12.64 -17.31 1.82
CA LYS A 65 13.54 -16.99 0.71
C LYS A 65 14.79 -17.84 0.81
N TYR A 66 15.12 -18.49 -0.30
CA TYR A 66 16.31 -19.31 -0.44
C TYR A 66 17.23 -18.67 -1.48
N ILE A 67 18.42 -18.27 -1.07
CA ILE A 67 19.41 -17.61 -1.92
C ILE A 67 20.67 -18.45 -1.90
N ARG A 68 21.05 -19.00 -3.06
CA ARG A 68 22.33 -19.71 -3.20
C ARG A 68 23.47 -18.70 -3.11
N LEU A 69 24.49 -18.97 -2.30
CA LEU A 69 25.64 -18.07 -2.13
C LEU A 69 26.36 -17.82 -3.46
N GLN A 70 26.39 -18.81 -4.36
CA GLN A 70 26.96 -18.70 -5.70
C GLN A 70 26.26 -17.65 -6.59
N ASN A 71 25.01 -17.30 -6.27
CA ASN A 71 24.24 -16.31 -7.03
C ASN A 71 24.45 -14.88 -6.51
N ILE A 72 25.20 -14.71 -5.42
CA ILE A 72 25.53 -13.41 -4.85
C ILE A 72 26.74 -12.85 -5.60
N GLU A 73 26.56 -11.69 -6.22
CA GLU A 73 27.60 -11.05 -7.03
C GLU A 73 28.51 -10.16 -6.17
N PHE A 74 27.91 -9.44 -5.23
CA PHE A 74 28.62 -8.53 -4.32
C PHE A 74 27.91 -8.46 -2.97
N PHE A 75 28.65 -8.02 -1.95
CA PHE A 75 28.08 -7.57 -0.70
C PHE A 75 28.77 -6.31 -0.18
N THR A 76 28.10 -5.60 0.73
CA THR A 76 28.65 -4.43 1.41
C THR A 76 28.09 -4.34 2.82
N GLU A 77 28.95 -4.00 3.77
CA GLU A 77 28.56 -3.74 5.15
C GLU A 77 28.19 -2.27 5.34
N ARG A 78 27.11 -2.00 6.06
CA ARG A 78 26.77 -0.64 6.50
C ARG A 78 26.38 -0.62 7.96
N ILE A 79 27.09 0.22 8.71
CA ILE A 79 26.83 0.53 10.12
C ILE A 79 26.26 1.96 10.16
N THR A 80 25.05 2.14 9.66
CA THR A 80 24.36 3.45 9.69
C THR A 80 22.88 3.28 9.91
N LEU A 81 22.21 4.28 10.47
CA LEU A 81 20.76 4.34 10.49
C LEU A 81 20.22 4.15 9.06
N LEU A 82 19.15 3.38 8.92
CA LEU A 82 18.59 3.06 7.62
C LEU A 82 17.95 4.33 7.04
N ASN A 83 18.65 5.01 6.13
CA ASN A 83 18.12 6.12 5.35
C ASN A 83 17.50 5.57 4.05
N HIS A 84 16.35 4.92 4.18
CA HIS A 84 15.57 4.38 3.08
C HIS A 84 14.25 5.14 2.95
N SER A 85 13.73 5.22 1.73
CA SER A 85 12.47 5.90 1.42
C SER A 85 11.41 4.92 0.93
N GLY A 86 10.20 5.03 1.49
CA GLY A 86 8.94 4.38 1.09
C GLY A 86 8.72 2.92 1.54
N ILE A 87 7.46 2.49 1.40
CA ILE A 87 6.83 1.47 2.26
C ILE A 87 6.35 0.22 1.49
N ALA A 88 6.69 -0.95 2.04
CA ALA A 88 5.75 -1.97 2.49
C ALA A 88 6.43 -2.86 3.54
N GLY A 89 5.83 -2.95 4.73
CA GLY A 89 6.29 -3.73 5.88
C GLY A 89 6.62 -2.87 7.11
N MET A 90 7.24 -3.44 8.13
CA MET A 90 7.52 -2.68 9.37
C MET A 90 8.81 -1.89 9.22
N LEU A 91 8.69 -0.56 9.22
CA LEU A 91 9.78 0.34 8.91
C LEU A 91 10.06 1.28 10.08
N SER A 92 11.33 1.34 10.45
CA SER A 92 11.89 2.25 11.44
C SER A 92 13.32 2.58 11.01
N LYS A 93 13.89 3.67 11.55
CA LYS A 93 15.33 3.92 11.42
C LYS A 93 16.19 2.77 11.98
N ARG A 94 15.61 1.95 12.86
CA ARG A 94 16.27 0.85 13.59
C ARG A 94 16.03 -0.55 13.04
N PHE A 95 14.98 -0.76 12.26
CA PHE A 95 14.64 -2.06 11.69
C PHE A 95 13.80 -1.84 10.43
N SER A 96 13.88 -2.75 9.48
CA SER A 96 13.14 -2.69 8.23
C SER A 96 12.88 -4.09 7.71
N ILE A 97 11.61 -4.41 7.52
CA ILE A 97 11.18 -5.69 6.95
C ILE A 97 10.28 -5.41 5.76
N GLY A 98 10.47 -6.12 4.66
CA GLY A 98 9.66 -6.04 3.46
C GLY A 98 10.45 -5.47 2.29
N LYS A 99 9.95 -4.39 1.67
CA LYS A 99 10.58 -3.81 0.49
C LYS A 99 10.99 -2.37 0.71
N GLY A 100 12.15 -2.04 0.17
CA GLY A 100 12.83 -0.78 0.37
C GLY A 100 13.41 -0.18 -0.89
N TYR A 101 13.61 1.14 -0.84
CA TYR A 101 14.46 1.84 -1.79
C TYR A 101 15.71 2.37 -1.11
N ILE A 102 16.87 2.03 -1.66
CA ILE A 102 18.17 2.55 -1.21
C ILE A 102 18.83 3.28 -2.34
N LYS A 103 19.17 4.55 -2.10
CA LYS A 103 19.90 5.36 -3.08
C LYS A 103 21.20 4.67 -3.48
N GLY A 104 21.37 4.43 -4.78
CA GLY A 104 22.51 3.73 -5.36
C GLY A 104 22.37 2.20 -5.46
N LEU A 105 21.45 1.57 -4.73
CA LEU A 105 21.18 0.12 -4.86
C LEU A 105 19.82 -0.17 -5.51
N GLY A 106 18.95 0.84 -5.60
CA GLY A 106 17.61 0.68 -6.14
C GLY A 106 16.68 -0.04 -5.16
N LYS A 107 15.86 -0.95 -5.70
CA LYS A 107 14.93 -1.77 -4.92
C LYS A 107 15.68 -2.85 -4.13
N VAL A 108 15.38 -2.96 -2.85
CA VAL A 108 16.00 -3.91 -1.92
C VAL A 108 14.91 -4.63 -1.11
N ASP A 109 14.93 -5.96 -1.11
CA ASP A 109 14.16 -6.77 -0.18
C ASP A 109 14.86 -6.72 1.19
N MET A 110 14.26 -5.99 2.13
CA MET A 110 14.83 -5.70 3.44
C MET A 110 14.35 -6.72 4.49
N TYR A 111 15.31 -7.27 5.20
CA TYR A 111 15.15 -8.25 6.27
C TYR A 111 16.06 -7.84 7.43
N ILE A 112 15.84 -6.64 7.95
CA ILE A 112 16.72 -5.96 8.91
C ILE A 112 15.98 -5.87 10.23
N THR A 113 16.36 -6.69 11.21
CA THR A 113 15.86 -6.62 12.59
C THR A 113 16.63 -5.60 13.43
N SER A 114 17.84 -5.19 13.01
CA SER A 114 18.64 -4.16 13.67
C SER A 114 19.52 -3.38 12.68
N SER A 115 19.42 -2.04 12.69
CA SER A 115 20.21 -1.14 11.82
C SER A 115 21.69 -1.06 12.20
N LYS A 116 22.09 -1.58 13.37
CA LYS A 116 23.49 -1.50 13.84
C LYS A 116 24.43 -2.40 13.03
N LYS A 117 23.92 -3.48 12.46
CA LYS A 117 24.71 -4.48 11.74
C LYS A 117 23.92 -4.90 10.51
N THR A 118 24.12 -4.22 9.39
CA THR A 118 23.38 -4.50 8.16
C THR A 118 24.34 -4.90 7.06
N ILE A 119 24.02 -5.98 6.37
CA ILE A 119 24.71 -6.44 5.16
C ILE A 119 23.76 -6.30 3.99
N PHE A 120 24.19 -5.58 2.97
CA PHE A 120 23.50 -5.49 1.69
C PHE A 120 24.20 -6.39 0.69
N PHE A 121 23.44 -7.10 -0.13
CA PHE A 121 24.01 -7.94 -1.17
C PHE A 121 23.10 -8.00 -2.40
N GLY A 122 23.71 -8.16 -3.56
CA GLY A 122 23.01 -8.22 -4.85
C GLY A 122 23.13 -9.61 -5.48
N THR A 123 22.05 -10.06 -6.08
CA THR A 123 22.02 -11.20 -7.01
C THR A 123 21.61 -10.72 -8.39
N LYS A 124 21.61 -11.60 -9.41
CA LYS A 124 21.04 -11.27 -10.73
C LYS A 124 19.56 -10.91 -10.69
N THR A 125 18.83 -11.41 -9.69
CA THR A 125 17.37 -11.29 -9.61
C THR A 125 16.88 -10.16 -8.71
N GLY A 126 17.77 -9.55 -7.92
CA GLY A 126 17.40 -8.46 -7.02
C GLY A 126 18.48 -8.15 -5.99
N ASN A 127 18.17 -7.19 -5.11
CA ASN A 127 19.04 -6.81 -4.00
C ASN A 127 18.35 -7.13 -2.68
N TYR A 128 19.14 -7.47 -1.69
CA TYR A 128 18.69 -7.92 -0.38
C TYR A 128 19.46 -7.21 0.72
N ALA A 129 18.82 -7.08 1.89
CA ALA A 129 19.46 -6.57 3.09
C ALA A 129 19.13 -7.44 4.28
N ILE A 130 20.13 -7.83 5.06
CA ILE A 130 19.94 -8.65 6.27
C ILE A 130 20.68 -8.05 7.46
N SER A 131 20.23 -8.38 8.68
CA SER A 131 21.00 -8.10 9.90
C SER A 131 21.30 -9.38 10.68
N PRO A 132 22.36 -10.13 10.33
CA PRO A 132 22.74 -11.35 11.01
C PRO A 132 23.21 -11.07 12.44
N ALA A 133 23.00 -12.04 13.35
CA ALA A 133 23.45 -11.94 14.73
C ALA A 133 24.99 -11.84 14.82
N ASP A 134 25.68 -12.69 14.06
CA ASP A 134 27.13 -12.66 13.85
C ASP A 134 27.47 -12.11 12.45
N MET A 135 27.71 -10.80 12.39
CA MET A 135 28.06 -10.11 11.15
C MET A 135 29.48 -10.46 10.67
N ALA A 136 30.44 -10.58 11.60
CA ALA A 136 31.83 -10.87 11.23
C ALA A 136 31.97 -12.29 10.65
N GLY A 137 31.35 -13.28 11.29
CA GLY A 137 31.31 -14.65 10.78
C GLY A 137 30.60 -14.75 9.43
N PHE A 138 29.51 -14.01 9.24
CA PHE A 138 28.79 -13.99 7.96
C PHE A 138 29.63 -13.40 6.83
N SER A 139 30.26 -12.24 7.04
CA SER A 139 31.11 -11.61 6.04
C SER A 139 32.35 -12.44 5.71
N ALA A 140 32.96 -13.08 6.71
CA ALA A 140 34.06 -14.02 6.50
C ALA A 140 33.61 -15.22 5.64
N LEU A 141 32.40 -15.73 5.86
CA LEU A 141 31.81 -16.81 5.06
C LEU A 141 31.58 -16.36 3.61
N LEU A 142 31.09 -15.14 3.37
CA LEU A 142 30.92 -14.62 2.01
C LEU A 142 32.28 -14.49 1.28
N LYS A 143 33.28 -13.91 1.95
CA LYS A 143 34.64 -13.77 1.40
C LYS A 143 35.27 -15.13 1.08
N LYS A 144 35.08 -16.13 1.95
CA LYS A 144 35.55 -17.52 1.73
C LYS A 144 34.93 -18.16 0.47
N ASN A 145 33.70 -17.77 0.13
CA ASN A 145 33.01 -18.24 -1.08
C ASN A 145 33.35 -17.40 -2.34
N GLY A 146 34.36 -16.53 -2.27
CA GLY A 146 34.83 -15.73 -3.41
C GLY A 146 33.94 -14.53 -3.76
N ILE A 147 33.01 -14.16 -2.87
CA ILE A 147 32.13 -13.01 -3.08
C ILE A 147 32.89 -11.73 -2.73
N LYS A 148 32.85 -10.76 -3.63
CA LYS A 148 33.57 -9.48 -3.46
C LYS A 148 32.81 -8.54 -2.54
N GLU A 149 33.56 -7.88 -1.66
CA GLU A 149 33.05 -6.76 -0.87
C GLU A 149 33.20 -5.48 -1.69
N GLU A 150 32.10 -5.01 -2.29
CA GLU A 150 32.10 -3.80 -3.12
C GLU A 150 30.73 -3.12 -3.09
N PHE A 151 30.73 -1.80 -3.19
CA PHE A 151 29.52 -1.01 -3.31
C PHE A 151 29.16 -0.85 -4.79
N VAL A 152 28.36 -1.78 -5.33
CA VAL A 152 27.88 -1.68 -6.71
C VAL A 152 26.70 -0.72 -6.78
N MET A 153 26.83 0.32 -7.60
CA MET A 153 25.70 1.16 -7.96
C MET A 153 24.81 0.42 -8.95
N ARG A 154 23.58 0.11 -8.55
CA ARG A 154 22.53 -0.38 -9.43
C ARG A 154 21.41 0.65 -9.46
N ASP A 155 21.29 1.33 -10.58
CA ASP A 155 20.15 2.22 -10.82
C ASP A 155 18.87 1.41 -10.99
N VAL A 156 17.75 2.06 -10.68
CA VAL A 156 16.44 1.55 -11.07
C VAL A 156 16.43 1.44 -12.60
N LEU A 157 16.00 0.32 -13.14
CA LEU A 157 15.77 0.18 -14.58
C LEU A 157 14.85 1.34 -15.02
N GLU A 158 15.39 2.30 -15.77
CA GLU A 158 14.69 3.51 -16.20
C GLU A 158 13.38 3.20 -16.93
N LYS A 159 13.37 2.06 -17.65
CA LYS A 159 12.20 1.45 -18.28
C LYS A 159 11.06 1.11 -17.30
N ASP A 160 11.39 0.68 -16.08
CA ASP A 160 10.39 0.34 -15.06
C ASP A 160 9.71 1.58 -14.48
N LEU A 161 10.45 2.69 -14.39
CA LEU A 161 9.93 4.00 -13.96
C LEU A 161 8.98 4.56 -15.02
N GLN A 162 9.38 4.56 -16.30
CA GLN A 162 8.56 5.10 -17.38
C GLN A 162 7.24 4.33 -17.54
N GLU A 163 7.28 2.99 -17.54
CA GLU A 163 6.08 2.16 -17.61
C GLU A 163 5.14 2.42 -16.43
N SER A 164 5.70 2.68 -15.24
CA SER A 164 4.90 2.99 -14.05
C SER A 164 4.21 4.35 -14.15
N GLU A 165 4.88 5.39 -14.67
CA GLU A 165 4.29 6.71 -14.81
C GLU A 165 3.15 6.73 -15.84
N ASP A 166 3.31 6.03 -16.96
CA ASP A 166 2.27 5.97 -17.97
C ASP A 166 1.03 5.26 -17.44
N ARG A 167 1.19 4.11 -16.78
CA ARG A 167 0.04 3.40 -16.19
C ARG A 167 -0.62 4.21 -15.07
N LEU A 168 0.14 4.94 -14.26
CA LEU A 168 -0.43 5.85 -13.25
C LEU A 168 -1.35 6.89 -13.88
N LYS A 169 -0.94 7.51 -14.99
CA LYS A 169 -1.77 8.46 -15.74
C LYS A 169 -3.04 7.80 -16.26
N HIS A 170 -2.94 6.60 -16.84
CA HIS A 170 -4.12 5.88 -17.35
C HIS A 170 -5.13 5.55 -16.26
N PHE A 171 -4.68 5.03 -15.10
CA PHE A 171 -5.57 4.75 -13.96
C PHE A 171 -6.24 6.02 -13.43
N PHE A 172 -5.48 7.10 -13.30
CA PHE A 172 -6.01 8.38 -12.84
C PHE A 172 -7.04 8.95 -13.82
N LEU A 173 -6.75 8.93 -15.12
CA LEU A 173 -7.67 9.38 -16.17
C LEU A 173 -8.95 8.55 -16.19
N LEU A 174 -8.85 7.23 -16.12
CA LEU A 174 -10.02 6.35 -16.05
C LEU A 174 -10.90 6.68 -14.85
N ASN A 175 -10.29 6.86 -13.68
CA ASN A 175 -11.02 7.22 -12.47
C ASN A 175 -11.68 8.60 -12.60
N ALA A 176 -10.96 9.59 -13.12
CA ALA A 176 -11.49 10.93 -13.35
C ALA A 176 -12.69 10.93 -14.31
N VAL A 177 -12.64 10.14 -15.40
CA VAL A 177 -13.77 9.98 -16.33
C VAL A 177 -14.97 9.37 -15.63
N ILE A 178 -14.78 8.33 -14.81
CA ILE A 178 -15.88 7.72 -14.05
C ILE A 178 -16.50 8.73 -13.07
N VAL A 179 -15.67 9.51 -12.38
CA VAL A 179 -16.16 10.56 -11.46
C VAL A 179 -16.91 11.66 -12.21
N LEU A 180 -16.44 12.07 -13.39
CA LEU A 180 -17.17 13.01 -14.23
C LEU A 180 -18.54 12.45 -14.62
N ILE A 181 -18.62 11.19 -15.04
CA ILE A 181 -19.92 10.54 -15.34
C ILE A 181 -20.82 10.54 -14.09
N LEU A 182 -20.26 10.22 -12.92
CA LEU A 182 -21.00 10.21 -11.65
C LEU A 182 -21.62 11.57 -11.30
N ILE A 183 -20.95 12.67 -11.64
CA ILE A 183 -21.39 14.03 -11.33
C ILE A 183 -22.31 14.58 -12.43
N GLU A 184 -21.88 14.50 -13.69
CA GLU A 184 -22.54 15.13 -14.82
C GLU A 184 -23.87 14.47 -15.18
N VAL A 185 -23.99 13.14 -15.05
CA VAL A 185 -25.23 12.43 -15.41
C VAL A 185 -26.41 12.86 -14.52
N PRO A 186 -26.35 12.81 -13.18
CA PRO A 186 -27.42 13.30 -12.32
C PRO A 186 -27.77 14.77 -12.58
N ILE A 187 -26.77 15.62 -12.79
CA ILE A 187 -26.95 17.05 -13.09
C ILE A 187 -27.73 17.22 -14.39
N ALA A 188 -27.31 16.55 -15.46
CA ALA A 188 -27.97 16.62 -16.76
C ALA A 188 -29.43 16.15 -16.66
N LEU A 189 -29.68 15.03 -15.97
CA LEU A 189 -31.04 14.50 -15.79
C LEU A 189 -31.94 15.44 -14.99
N LEU A 190 -31.39 16.13 -13.99
CA LEU A 190 -32.13 17.15 -13.24
C LEU A 190 -32.53 18.33 -14.15
N TYR A 191 -31.59 18.89 -14.91
CA TYR A 191 -31.87 20.03 -15.80
C TYR A 191 -32.76 19.68 -17.00
N LEU A 192 -32.71 18.43 -17.47
CA LEU A 192 -33.59 17.94 -18.52
C LEU A 192 -35.00 17.58 -18.02
N GLY A 193 -35.25 17.66 -16.70
CA GLY A 193 -36.53 17.27 -16.10
C GLY A 193 -36.82 15.77 -16.19
N GLN A 194 -35.78 14.95 -16.38
CA GLN A 194 -35.88 13.49 -16.50
C GLN A 194 -35.68 12.78 -15.16
N LEU A 195 -35.21 13.49 -14.14
CA LEU A 195 -35.16 12.98 -12.77
C LEU A 195 -36.54 13.17 -12.10
N PRO A 196 -37.11 12.14 -11.45
CA PRO A 196 -38.34 12.29 -10.67
C PRO A 196 -38.12 13.24 -9.49
N GLU A 197 -39.20 13.87 -9.01
CA GLU A 197 -39.16 14.81 -7.88
C GLU A 197 -38.55 14.20 -6.62
N TYR A 198 -38.71 12.89 -6.43
CA TYR A 198 -38.14 12.10 -5.36
C TYR A 198 -37.40 10.86 -5.89
N VAL A 199 -36.21 10.62 -5.37
CA VAL A 199 -35.31 9.53 -5.77
C VAL A 199 -35.14 8.56 -4.60
N SER A 200 -35.24 7.25 -4.86
CA SER A 200 -35.01 6.21 -3.85
C SER A 200 -33.50 6.04 -3.59
N ILE A 201 -33.08 6.11 -2.31
CA ILE A 201 -31.68 5.94 -1.91
C ILE A 201 -31.39 4.61 -1.18
N SER A 202 -32.42 3.85 -0.79
CA SER A 202 -32.29 2.51 -0.23
C SER A 202 -33.02 1.48 -1.08
N GLN A 203 -32.28 0.57 -1.71
CA GLN A 203 -32.86 -0.57 -2.46
C GLN A 203 -32.46 -1.94 -1.91
N LEU A 204 -31.48 -2.01 -0.99
CA LEU A 204 -31.03 -3.28 -0.38
C LEU A 204 -31.94 -3.79 0.73
N ASP A 205 -32.79 -2.92 1.28
CA ASP A 205 -33.73 -3.28 2.34
C ASP A 205 -35.13 -2.77 1.96
N THR A 206 -35.97 -3.69 1.48
CA THR A 206 -37.34 -3.40 1.03
C THR A 206 -38.27 -2.95 2.16
N SER A 207 -37.80 -2.99 3.42
CA SER A 207 -38.58 -2.66 4.60
C SER A 207 -38.65 -1.15 4.91
N MET A 208 -37.70 -0.35 4.39
CA MET A 208 -37.70 1.11 4.51
C MET A 208 -37.23 1.75 3.21
N LEU A 209 -38.16 2.00 2.30
CA LEU A 209 -37.91 2.84 1.12
C LEU A 209 -37.70 4.28 1.59
N SER A 210 -36.45 4.72 1.55
CA SER A 210 -36.10 6.11 1.86
C SER A 210 -35.99 6.89 0.55
N TYR A 211 -36.80 7.93 0.46
CA TYR A 211 -36.86 8.84 -0.69
C TYR A 211 -36.28 10.19 -0.30
N VAL A 212 -35.52 10.77 -1.22
CA VAL A 212 -34.89 12.07 -1.06
C VAL A 212 -35.27 12.95 -2.24
N PRO A 213 -35.53 14.26 -2.05
CA PRO A 213 -35.78 15.16 -3.16
C PRO A 213 -34.66 15.15 -4.20
N ALA A 214 -35.01 15.27 -5.48
CA ALA A 214 -34.08 15.26 -6.62
C ALA A 214 -32.86 16.16 -6.41
N ASN A 215 -33.08 17.40 -5.96
CA ASN A 215 -32.02 18.38 -5.72
C ASN A 215 -31.04 17.90 -4.64
N VAL A 216 -31.56 17.36 -3.53
CA VAL A 216 -30.75 16.86 -2.41
C VAL A 216 -29.97 15.61 -2.81
N TYR A 217 -30.54 14.77 -3.67
CA TYR A 217 -29.84 13.62 -4.25
C TYR A 217 -28.67 14.07 -5.14
N VAL A 218 -28.89 15.04 -6.03
CA VAL A 218 -27.84 15.59 -6.90
C VAL A 218 -26.73 16.24 -6.07
N ASP A 219 -27.06 17.07 -5.08
CA ASP A 219 -26.10 17.73 -4.20
C ASP A 219 -25.23 16.71 -3.43
N SER A 220 -25.86 15.64 -2.94
CA SER A 220 -25.16 14.54 -2.25
C SER A 220 -24.23 13.80 -3.21
N THR A 221 -24.69 13.54 -4.44
CA THR A 221 -23.91 12.83 -5.47
C THR A 221 -22.71 13.65 -5.92
N ILE A 222 -22.86 14.97 -6.08
CA ILE A 222 -21.77 15.91 -6.34
C ILE A 222 -20.74 15.85 -5.20
N SER A 223 -21.21 15.93 -3.96
CA SER A 223 -20.35 15.91 -2.77
C SER A 223 -19.53 14.62 -2.70
N TYR A 224 -20.16 13.46 -2.93
CA TYR A 224 -19.44 12.18 -2.96
C TYR A 224 -18.49 12.07 -4.16
N GLY A 225 -18.88 12.58 -5.34
CA GLY A 225 -18.00 12.63 -6.51
C GLY A 225 -16.75 13.46 -6.26
N ILE A 226 -16.88 14.64 -5.63
CA ILE A 226 -15.74 15.48 -5.24
C ILE A 226 -14.84 14.73 -4.24
N MET A 227 -15.41 14.08 -3.23
CA MET A 227 -14.63 13.28 -2.27
C MET A 227 -13.86 12.13 -2.96
N ALA A 228 -14.50 11.43 -3.90
CA ALA A 228 -13.87 10.36 -4.66
C ALA A 228 -12.74 10.89 -5.56
N PHE A 229 -12.92 12.06 -6.19
CA PHE A 229 -11.87 12.72 -6.96
C PHE A 229 -10.67 13.10 -6.09
N LEU A 230 -10.91 13.72 -4.93
CA LEU A 230 -9.85 14.06 -3.97
C LEU A 230 -9.08 12.83 -3.52
N LEU A 231 -9.79 11.73 -3.25
CA LEU A 231 -9.16 10.44 -2.91
C LEU A 231 -8.26 9.94 -4.05
N SER A 232 -8.69 10.05 -5.30
CA SER A 232 -7.89 9.71 -6.48
C SER A 232 -6.64 10.58 -6.64
N VAL A 233 -6.73 11.87 -6.34
CA VAL A 233 -5.56 12.78 -6.32
C VAL A 233 -4.56 12.37 -5.25
N VAL A 234 -5.03 12.09 -4.03
CA VAL A 234 -4.17 11.63 -2.93
C VAL A 234 -3.52 10.29 -3.28
N ALA A 235 -4.30 9.35 -3.82
CA ALA A 235 -3.80 8.06 -4.28
C ALA A 235 -2.77 8.22 -5.41
N TYR A 236 -2.96 9.14 -6.35
CA TYR A 236 -2.01 9.42 -7.43
C TYR A 236 -0.68 9.96 -6.89
N ILE A 237 -0.73 10.93 -5.98
CA ILE A 237 0.48 11.50 -5.33
C ILE A 237 1.23 10.40 -4.56
N LEU A 238 0.53 9.62 -3.73
CA LEU A 238 1.12 8.51 -3.00
C LEU A 238 1.72 7.47 -3.94
N SER A 239 0.99 7.10 -4.99
CA SER A 239 1.41 6.08 -5.94
C SER A 239 2.62 6.52 -6.76
N ARG A 240 2.78 7.82 -7.06
CA ARG A 240 4.00 8.37 -7.67
C ARG A 240 5.22 8.28 -6.75
N VAL A 241 5.03 8.35 -5.44
CA VAL A 241 6.10 8.08 -4.47
C VAL A 241 6.44 6.58 -4.45
N TYR A 242 5.42 5.71 -4.49
CA TYR A 242 5.59 4.25 -4.47
C TYR A 242 6.11 3.65 -5.78
N SER A 243 5.85 4.28 -6.93
CA SER A 243 6.26 3.77 -8.24
C SER A 243 7.78 3.67 -8.39
N LYS A 244 8.52 4.52 -7.66
CA LYS A 244 9.99 4.48 -7.57
C LYS A 244 10.54 3.26 -6.82
N ILE A 245 9.67 2.45 -6.22
CA ILE A 245 10.04 1.44 -5.22
C ILE A 245 9.56 0.06 -5.66
N ASP A 246 8.26 -0.09 -5.96
CA ASP A 246 7.71 -1.36 -6.42
C ASP A 246 6.43 -1.17 -7.25
N LYS A 247 6.41 -1.84 -8.41
CA LYS A 247 5.26 -1.89 -9.30
C LYS A 247 3.99 -2.38 -8.59
N ILE A 248 4.08 -3.44 -7.79
CA ILE A 248 2.89 -4.07 -7.18
C ILE A 248 2.15 -3.12 -6.23
N TYR A 249 2.88 -2.27 -5.51
CA TYR A 249 2.30 -1.46 -4.45
C TYR A 249 1.58 -0.23 -4.99
N TYR A 250 2.13 0.43 -6.02
CA TYR A 250 1.41 1.55 -6.62
C TYR A 250 0.09 1.08 -7.27
N TYR A 251 0.05 -0.11 -7.89
CA TYR A 251 -1.22 -0.64 -8.41
C TYR A 251 -2.25 -0.84 -7.31
N ARG A 252 -1.85 -1.41 -6.16
CA ARG A 252 -2.77 -1.61 -5.03
C ARG A 252 -3.32 -0.28 -4.52
N VAL A 253 -2.48 0.75 -4.42
CA VAL A 253 -2.92 2.08 -3.98
C VAL A 253 -3.89 2.71 -4.99
N MET A 254 -3.63 2.59 -6.30
CA MET A 254 -4.52 3.13 -7.35
C MET A 254 -5.81 2.32 -7.52
N LEU A 255 -5.84 1.05 -7.16
CA LEU A 255 -7.05 0.23 -7.22
C LEU A 255 -8.09 0.63 -6.17
N ILE A 256 -7.67 1.14 -5.00
CA ILE A 256 -8.59 1.57 -3.94
C ILE A 256 -9.61 2.61 -4.44
N PRO A 257 -9.19 3.78 -4.95
CA PRO A 257 -10.15 4.76 -5.45
C PRO A 257 -10.94 4.23 -6.65
N LEU A 258 -10.34 3.39 -7.51
CA LEU A 258 -11.05 2.82 -8.66
C LEU A 258 -12.22 1.93 -8.23
N VAL A 259 -12.00 1.04 -7.26
CA VAL A 259 -13.06 0.18 -6.70
C VAL A 259 -14.16 1.02 -6.08
N ILE A 260 -13.81 2.06 -5.31
CA ILE A 260 -14.80 2.95 -4.69
C ILE A 260 -15.65 3.66 -5.77
N THR A 261 -15.01 4.27 -6.77
CA THR A 261 -15.73 4.94 -7.86
C THR A 261 -16.58 3.99 -8.68
N PHE A 262 -16.13 2.75 -8.87
CA PHE A 262 -16.90 1.73 -9.58
C PHE A 262 -18.14 1.29 -8.78
N LEU A 263 -18.02 1.10 -7.47
CA LEU A 263 -19.17 0.83 -6.60
C LEU A 263 -20.18 1.98 -6.60
N MET A 264 -19.70 3.23 -6.62
CA MET A 264 -20.56 4.40 -6.76
C MET A 264 -21.26 4.41 -8.13
N LEU A 265 -20.58 4.03 -9.21
CA LEU A 265 -21.17 3.96 -10.55
C LEU A 265 -22.26 2.88 -10.62
N LEU A 266 -22.05 1.73 -9.99
CA LEU A 266 -23.08 0.69 -9.86
C LEU A 266 -24.29 1.21 -9.07
N ASN A 267 -24.05 1.94 -7.97
CA ASN A 267 -25.14 2.54 -7.20
C ASN A 267 -25.94 3.56 -8.01
N LEU A 268 -25.25 4.39 -8.80
CA LEU A 268 -25.88 5.33 -9.73
C LEU A 268 -26.73 4.57 -10.77
N ALA A 269 -26.19 3.53 -11.40
CA ALA A 269 -26.93 2.71 -12.35
C ALA A 269 -28.18 2.07 -11.72
N ASN A 270 -28.06 1.51 -10.52
CA ASN A 270 -29.21 0.92 -9.80
C ASN A 270 -30.29 1.96 -9.46
N THR A 271 -29.89 3.21 -9.21
CA THR A 271 -30.83 4.30 -8.94
C THR A 271 -31.53 4.77 -10.23
N LEU A 272 -30.79 4.82 -11.35
CA LEU A 272 -31.30 5.35 -12.62
C LEU A 272 -32.08 4.33 -13.45
N ILE A 273 -31.72 3.04 -13.45
CA ILE A 273 -32.40 2.01 -14.25
C ILE A 273 -33.92 1.98 -14.01
N PRO A 274 -34.42 2.01 -12.76
CA PRO A 274 -35.86 2.03 -12.49
C PRO A 274 -36.57 3.33 -12.90
N ILE A 275 -35.83 4.41 -13.13
CA ILE A 275 -36.39 5.70 -13.56
C ILE A 275 -36.70 5.68 -15.07
N PHE A 276 -35.96 4.88 -15.84
CA PHE A 276 -36.08 4.78 -17.30
C PHE A 276 -36.85 3.54 -17.79
N LEU A 277 -37.21 2.62 -16.89
CA LEU A 277 -38.07 1.46 -17.15
C LEU A 277 -39.53 1.81 -16.88
#